data_AF-A0A3B9MSP5-F1
#
_entry.id   AF-A0A3B9MSP5-F1
#
_cell.length_a   1.000
_cell.length_b   1.000
_cell.length_c   1.000
_cell.angle_alpha   90.00
_cell.angle_beta   90.00
_cell.angle_gamma   90.00
#
_symmetry.space_group_name_H-M   'P 1'
#
loop_
_entity.id
_entity.type
_entity.pdbx_description
1 polymer ?
#
loop_
_entity_poly.entity_id
_entity_poly.type
_entity_poly.pdbx_seq_one_letter_code
_entity_poly.pdbx_strand_id
1 'polypeptide(L)'
;ERSVEFILDHAKKMLEATGQDEISLSSLSSSDHSKIEEIVNSLIELCADKKVNISLPSLRIDAFSLDVMSKVQDIKKSSLTFAPEAGTQRMRNVINKGLTKEDILNGAELAFKGGWNKVKLYFMLGLPTETEEDVRGIAELSNDIAMLYYDTVPKEERHGKVQVTASTSFFIPKPFTPFQWAKMYTLEDFNKKAETVKSAVLEQLNKKSIRYIWHESDISVLEGVFARGDRRLSNVIESAYKKGCIFDAWSEFYDHSKWLESFDECGVDIDFYTVRQRSDDEAFPWDFIDCGVSKAFLLSEWKKAINEEITLNCRDKCNGCGAASFKCGICKTHQQKG
;
A
#
# COMPACT_ATOMS: atom_id res chain seq x y z
N GLU A 1 11.68 -1.39 -19.84
CA GLU A 1 11.41 -2.77 -19.39
C GLU A 1 12.58 -3.68 -19.81
N ARG A 2 12.79 -4.80 -19.12
CA ARG A 2 13.84 -5.79 -19.49
C ARG A 2 13.27 -6.70 -20.59
N SER A 3 14.11 -7.35 -21.40
CA SER A 3 13.57 -8.27 -22.41
C SER A 3 13.12 -9.59 -21.78
N VAL A 4 12.26 -10.34 -22.49
CA VAL A 4 11.78 -11.66 -22.04
C VAL A 4 12.95 -12.62 -21.89
N GLU A 5 13.88 -12.62 -22.85
CA GLU A 5 15.06 -13.49 -22.85
C GLU A 5 15.94 -13.21 -21.62
N PHE A 6 16.13 -11.93 -21.28
CA PHE A 6 16.88 -11.54 -20.09
C PHE A 6 16.23 -12.09 -18.82
N ILE A 7 14.91 -11.96 -18.68
CA ILE A 7 14.17 -12.41 -17.50
C ILE A 7 14.22 -13.94 -17.37
N LEU A 8 13.96 -14.67 -18.46
CA LEU A 8 13.96 -16.14 -18.46
C LEU A 8 15.34 -16.74 -18.21
N ASP A 9 16.40 -16.17 -18.81
CA ASP A 9 17.78 -16.62 -18.60
C ASP A 9 18.20 -16.44 -17.13
N HIS A 10 17.86 -15.31 -16.51
CA HIS A 10 18.17 -15.08 -15.10
C HIS A 10 17.33 -15.95 -14.17
N ALA A 11 16.04 -16.14 -14.46
CA ALA A 11 15.17 -17.04 -13.72
C ALA A 11 15.73 -18.46 -13.69
N LYS A 12 16.13 -18.99 -14.86
CA LYS A 12 16.73 -20.33 -14.98
C LYS A 12 18.02 -20.45 -14.17
N LYS A 13 18.95 -19.50 -14.33
CA LYS A 13 20.23 -19.49 -13.59
C LYS A 13 20.03 -19.41 -12.07
N MET A 14 19.10 -18.58 -11.60
CA MET A 14 18.80 -18.45 -10.17
C MET A 14 18.22 -19.74 -9.60
N LEU A 15 17.28 -20.37 -10.30
CA LEU A 15 16.69 -21.63 -9.85
C LEU A 15 17.70 -22.78 -9.84
N GLU A 16 18.56 -22.88 -10.87
CA GLU A 16 19.63 -23.88 -10.93
C GLU A 16 20.68 -23.69 -9.83
N ALA A 17 21.02 -22.44 -9.49
CA ALA A 17 22.04 -22.14 -8.49
C ALA A 17 21.56 -22.27 -7.03
N THR A 18 20.26 -22.07 -6.77
CA THR A 18 19.73 -21.97 -5.40
C THR A 18 18.87 -23.15 -4.96
N GLY A 19 18.24 -23.87 -5.91
CA GLY A 19 17.31 -24.95 -5.58
C GLY A 19 16.02 -24.50 -4.88
N GLN A 20 15.67 -23.22 -4.96
CA GLN A 20 14.43 -22.68 -4.39
C GLN A 20 13.19 -23.26 -5.08
N ASP A 21 12.11 -23.40 -4.32
CA ASP A 21 10.81 -23.89 -4.76
C ASP A 21 9.83 -22.77 -5.12
N GLU A 22 10.27 -21.50 -5.07
CA GLU A 22 9.49 -20.33 -5.51
C GLU A 22 10.38 -19.32 -6.26
N ILE A 23 9.82 -18.71 -7.31
CA ILE A 23 10.38 -17.53 -7.98
C ILE A 23 9.35 -16.40 -8.00
N SER A 24 9.78 -15.17 -7.72
CA SER A 24 8.90 -13.99 -7.69
C SER A 24 9.29 -12.94 -8.73
N LEU A 25 8.30 -12.41 -9.46
CA LEU A 25 8.50 -11.25 -10.35
C LEU A 25 8.33 -9.94 -9.58
N SER A 26 9.45 -9.33 -9.22
CA SER A 26 9.48 -8.07 -8.48
C SER A 26 9.57 -6.85 -9.41
N SER A 27 8.60 -5.95 -9.30
CA SER A 27 8.62 -4.62 -9.92
C SER A 27 7.60 -3.69 -9.24
N LEU A 28 7.57 -2.40 -9.61
CA LEU A 28 6.53 -1.47 -9.16
C LEU A 28 5.12 -1.88 -9.63
N SER A 29 5.02 -2.43 -10.84
CA SER A 29 3.80 -3.03 -11.38
C SER A 29 4.18 -4.01 -12.49
N SER A 30 4.10 -5.31 -12.21
CA SER A 30 4.56 -6.32 -13.16
C SER A 30 3.64 -6.42 -14.38
N SER A 31 2.37 -6.05 -14.21
CA SER A 31 1.37 -5.93 -15.28
C SER A 31 1.66 -4.80 -16.28
N ASP A 32 2.51 -3.81 -15.95
CA ASP A 32 2.87 -2.74 -16.88
C ASP A 32 3.89 -3.18 -17.96
N HIS A 33 4.46 -4.39 -17.83
CA HIS A 33 5.41 -4.92 -18.79
C HIS A 33 4.68 -5.36 -20.07
N SER A 34 5.09 -4.82 -21.22
CA SER A 34 4.38 -5.03 -22.51
C SER A 34 4.24 -6.51 -22.90
N LYS A 35 5.19 -7.33 -22.46
CA LYS A 35 5.24 -8.79 -22.70
C LYS A 35 5.02 -9.66 -21.44
N ILE A 36 4.27 -9.17 -20.46
CA ILE A 36 4.05 -9.92 -19.20
C ILE A 36 3.42 -11.31 -19.43
N GLU A 37 2.53 -11.45 -20.41
CA GLU A 37 1.89 -12.73 -20.76
C GLU A 37 2.92 -13.77 -21.21
N GLU A 38 3.78 -13.37 -22.14
CA GLU A 38 4.87 -14.20 -22.68
C GLU A 38 5.79 -14.65 -21.55
N ILE A 39 6.16 -13.75 -20.65
CA ILE A 39 7.02 -14.05 -19.51
C ILE A 39 6.38 -15.09 -18.59
N VAL A 40 5.12 -14.89 -18.19
CA VAL A 40 4.49 -15.80 -17.23
C VAL A 40 4.23 -17.16 -17.85
N ASN A 41 3.74 -17.24 -19.09
CA ASN A 41 3.54 -18.52 -19.76
C ASN A 41 4.86 -19.30 -19.90
N SER A 42 5.95 -18.63 -20.30
CA SER A 42 7.27 -19.27 -20.38
C SER A 42 7.83 -19.67 -19.01
N LEU A 43 7.53 -18.91 -17.93
CA LEU A 43 7.91 -19.31 -16.57
C LEU A 43 7.11 -20.53 -16.10
N ILE A 44 5.81 -20.62 -16.42
CA ILE A 44 4.98 -21.79 -16.11
C ILE A 44 5.59 -23.03 -16.77
N GLU A 45 5.92 -22.95 -18.05
CA GLU A 45 6.59 -24.04 -18.78
C GLU A 45 7.95 -24.40 -18.16
N LEU A 46 8.77 -23.40 -17.83
CA LEU A 46 10.08 -23.62 -17.20
C LEU A 46 9.97 -24.27 -15.80
N CYS A 47 8.92 -23.94 -15.05
CA CYS A 47 8.73 -24.36 -13.66
C CYS A 47 7.92 -25.65 -13.52
N ALA A 48 7.17 -26.06 -14.55
CA ALA A 48 6.24 -27.20 -14.53
C ALA A 48 6.89 -28.50 -14.06
N ASP A 49 8.04 -28.86 -14.65
CA ASP A 49 8.73 -30.12 -14.34
C ASP A 49 9.29 -30.17 -12.91
N LYS A 50 9.65 -29.01 -12.35
CA LYS A 50 10.29 -28.88 -11.04
C LYS A 50 9.32 -28.48 -9.93
N LYS A 51 8.04 -28.27 -10.24
CA LYS A 51 7.00 -27.81 -9.30
C LYS A 51 7.39 -26.52 -8.56
N VAL A 52 8.11 -25.63 -9.24
CA VAL A 52 8.49 -24.33 -8.69
C VAL A 52 7.27 -23.40 -8.74
N ASN A 53 6.94 -22.78 -7.62
CA ASN A 53 5.86 -21.81 -7.51
C ASN A 53 6.25 -20.48 -8.17
N ILE A 54 5.29 -19.81 -8.82
CA ILE A 54 5.51 -18.48 -9.39
C ILE A 54 4.69 -17.47 -8.58
N SER A 55 5.38 -16.47 -8.03
CA SER A 55 4.78 -15.44 -7.20
C SER A 55 4.71 -14.10 -7.96
N LEU A 56 3.52 -13.51 -7.99
CA LEU A 56 3.23 -12.22 -8.66
C LEU A 56 2.71 -11.20 -7.64
N PRO A 57 3.56 -10.65 -6.75
CA PRO A 57 3.12 -9.80 -5.66
C PRO A 57 2.59 -8.42 -6.11
N SER A 58 2.98 -7.94 -7.29
CA SER A 58 2.72 -6.57 -7.76
C SER A 58 1.83 -6.51 -9.01
N LEU A 59 0.80 -7.36 -9.06
CA LEU A 59 -0.11 -7.46 -10.21
C LEU A 59 -1.33 -6.54 -10.01
N ARG A 60 -1.67 -5.74 -11.03
CA ARG A 60 -2.96 -5.02 -11.04
C ARG A 60 -4.10 -6.02 -11.15
N ILE A 61 -5.30 -5.63 -10.71
CA ILE A 61 -6.48 -6.49 -10.82
C ILE A 61 -7.25 -6.06 -12.06
N ASP A 62 -6.79 -6.58 -13.20
CA ASP A 62 -7.51 -6.53 -14.47
C ASP A 62 -7.79 -7.97 -14.97
N ALA A 63 -8.64 -8.10 -15.99
CA ALA A 63 -9.05 -9.39 -16.53
C ALA A 63 -7.86 -10.23 -17.00
N PHE A 64 -6.84 -9.58 -17.56
CA PHE A 64 -5.60 -10.22 -17.99
C PHE A 64 -4.81 -10.79 -16.82
N SER A 65 -4.62 -9.99 -15.78
CA SER A 65 -3.94 -10.36 -14.56
C SER A 65 -4.61 -11.53 -13.84
N LEU A 66 -5.94 -11.58 -13.87
CA LEU A 66 -6.71 -12.70 -13.31
C LEU A 66 -6.56 -13.99 -14.12
N ASP A 67 -6.51 -13.92 -15.45
CA ASP A 67 -6.20 -15.07 -16.30
C ASP A 67 -4.81 -15.63 -15.98
N VAL A 68 -3.80 -14.75 -15.91
CA VAL A 68 -2.42 -15.11 -15.53
C VAL A 68 -2.38 -15.74 -14.13
N MET A 69 -3.04 -15.15 -13.13
CA MET A 69 -3.09 -15.71 -11.78
C MET A 69 -3.79 -17.08 -11.73
N SER A 70 -4.79 -17.30 -12.59
CA SER A 70 -5.51 -18.58 -12.65
C SER A 70 -4.64 -19.71 -13.18
N LYS A 71 -3.71 -19.42 -14.10
CA LYS A 71 -2.76 -20.38 -14.69
C LYS A 71 -1.62 -20.75 -13.73
N VAL A 72 -1.29 -19.85 -12.80
CA VAL A 72 -0.16 -20.01 -11.88
C VAL A 72 -0.57 -20.66 -10.54
N GLN A 73 -1.78 -20.41 -10.05
CA GLN A 73 -2.22 -20.89 -8.73
C GLN A 73 -2.94 -22.25 -8.79
N ASP A 74 -2.19 -23.34 -8.96
CA ASP A 74 -2.76 -24.63 -9.39
C ASP A 74 -3.30 -25.57 -8.28
N ILE A 75 -3.40 -25.18 -6.99
CA ILE A 75 -3.83 -26.16 -5.94
C ILE A 75 -4.85 -25.61 -4.91
N LYS A 76 -5.04 -24.29 -4.81
CA LYS A 76 -6.12 -23.60 -4.06
C LYS A 76 -5.95 -22.12 -4.34
N LYS A 77 -6.91 -21.49 -5.03
CA LYS A 77 -6.89 -20.04 -5.25
C LYS A 77 -6.73 -19.33 -3.90
N SER A 78 -5.58 -18.67 -3.71
CA SER A 78 -5.23 -17.97 -2.48
C SER A 78 -6.07 -16.69 -2.37
N SER A 79 -5.97 -15.94 -1.27
CA SER A 79 -6.71 -14.68 -1.15
C SER A 79 -6.20 -13.65 -2.17
N LEU A 80 -7.09 -12.99 -2.92
CA LEU A 80 -6.75 -11.85 -3.76
C LEU A 80 -6.71 -10.57 -2.94
N THR A 81 -5.73 -9.70 -3.15
CA THR A 81 -5.54 -8.50 -2.33
C THR A 81 -5.77 -7.24 -3.15
N PHE A 82 -6.69 -6.39 -2.71
CA PHE A 82 -6.92 -5.04 -3.25
C PHE A 82 -6.38 -4.01 -2.26
N ALA A 83 -5.88 -2.89 -2.77
CA ALA A 83 -5.48 -1.75 -1.94
C ALA A 83 -6.35 -0.52 -2.27
N PRO A 84 -7.59 -0.44 -1.74
CA PRO A 84 -8.41 0.77 -1.82
C PRO A 84 -7.78 1.95 -1.09
N GLU A 85 -6.98 1.69 -0.05
CA GLU A 85 -6.31 2.65 0.84
C GLU A 85 -7.25 3.52 1.69
N ALA A 86 -8.44 3.86 1.22
CA ALA A 86 -9.46 4.59 1.96
C ALA A 86 -10.88 4.07 1.70
N GLY A 87 -11.78 4.24 2.68
CA GLY A 87 -13.15 3.70 2.66
C GLY A 87 -14.07 4.35 1.62
N THR A 88 -14.08 5.68 1.56
CA THR A 88 -14.96 6.46 0.67
C THR A 88 -14.25 6.95 -0.59
N GLN A 89 -15.03 7.34 -1.60
CA GLN A 89 -14.47 7.96 -2.80
C GLN A 89 -13.83 9.30 -2.49
N ARG A 90 -14.44 10.09 -1.61
CA ARG A 90 -13.90 11.37 -1.12
C ARG A 90 -12.49 11.20 -0.57
N MET A 91 -12.30 10.25 0.35
CA MET A 91 -11.00 10.03 0.99
C MET A 91 -9.97 9.46 0.00
N ARG A 92 -10.38 8.63 -0.97
CA ARG A 92 -9.52 8.21 -2.09
C ARG A 92 -9.08 9.41 -2.95
N ASN A 93 -9.97 10.37 -3.21
CA ASN A 93 -9.65 11.58 -3.95
C ASN A 93 -8.65 12.47 -3.19
N VAL A 94 -8.81 12.62 -1.88
CA VAL A 94 -7.89 13.39 -1.02
C VAL A 94 -6.46 12.81 -1.07
N ILE A 95 -6.30 11.49 -1.00
CA ILE A 95 -4.98 10.84 -1.18
C ILE A 95 -4.55 10.72 -2.64
N ASN A 96 -5.33 11.30 -3.56
CA ASN A 96 -5.16 11.23 -5.01
C ASN A 96 -5.00 9.79 -5.54
N LYS A 97 -5.69 8.84 -4.92
CA LYS A 97 -5.81 7.47 -5.39
C LYS A 97 -6.85 7.44 -6.50
N GLY A 98 -6.38 7.42 -7.75
CA GLY A 98 -7.22 7.36 -8.97
C GLY A 98 -7.96 6.04 -9.17
N LEU A 99 -8.58 5.51 -8.11
CA LEU A 99 -9.34 4.27 -8.09
C LEU A 99 -10.77 4.59 -7.62
N THR A 100 -11.74 4.31 -8.47
CA THR A 100 -13.15 4.51 -8.14
C THR A 100 -13.73 3.34 -7.35
N LYS A 101 -14.89 3.53 -6.71
CA LYS A 101 -15.62 2.42 -6.08
C LYS A 101 -15.97 1.35 -7.12
N GLU A 102 -16.37 1.79 -8.30
CA GLU A 102 -16.73 0.94 -9.44
C GLU A 102 -15.54 0.12 -9.92
N ASP A 103 -14.34 0.71 -10.00
CA ASP A 103 -13.12 -0.04 -10.37
C ASP A 103 -12.82 -1.17 -9.37
N ILE A 104 -12.99 -0.91 -8.07
CA ILE A 104 -12.81 -1.91 -7.00
C ILE A 104 -13.84 -3.03 -7.13
N LEU A 105 -15.11 -2.68 -7.31
CA LEU A 105 -16.19 -3.65 -7.47
C LEU A 105 -16.01 -4.47 -8.74
N ASN A 106 -15.67 -3.86 -9.87
CA ASN A 106 -15.41 -4.56 -11.13
C ASN A 106 -14.23 -5.54 -10.98
N GLY A 107 -13.14 -5.12 -10.33
CA GLY A 107 -12.01 -6.01 -10.05
C GLY A 107 -12.40 -7.19 -9.15
N ALA A 108 -13.24 -6.96 -8.14
CA ALA A 108 -13.78 -8.02 -7.28
C ALA A 108 -14.73 -8.96 -8.04
N GLU A 109 -15.59 -8.42 -8.91
CA GLU A 109 -16.49 -9.20 -9.77
C GLU A 109 -15.71 -10.17 -10.66
N LEU A 110 -14.68 -9.67 -11.35
CA LEU A 110 -13.83 -10.49 -12.19
C LEU A 110 -13.13 -11.59 -11.38
N ALA A 111 -12.67 -11.28 -10.17
CA ALA A 111 -12.09 -12.26 -9.27
C ALA A 111 -13.11 -13.34 -8.86
N PHE A 112 -14.35 -12.96 -8.57
CA PHE A 112 -15.39 -13.91 -8.21
C PHE A 112 -15.78 -14.83 -9.37
N LYS A 113 -15.90 -14.29 -10.59
CA LYS A 113 -16.07 -15.09 -11.83
C LYS A 113 -14.87 -16.01 -12.06
N GLY A 114 -13.68 -15.55 -11.69
CA GLY A 114 -12.46 -16.34 -11.66
C GLY A 114 -12.42 -17.39 -10.53
N GLY A 115 -13.47 -17.57 -9.73
CA GLY A 115 -13.54 -18.60 -8.69
C GLY A 115 -12.83 -18.28 -7.38
N TRP A 116 -12.32 -17.05 -7.20
CA TRP A 116 -11.87 -16.59 -5.89
C TRP A 116 -13.07 -16.34 -4.97
N ASN A 117 -12.97 -16.71 -3.71
CA ASN A 117 -13.95 -16.35 -2.67
C ASN A 117 -13.30 -15.73 -1.43
N LYS A 118 -12.00 -15.44 -1.49
CA LYS A 118 -11.25 -14.77 -0.43
C LYS A 118 -10.63 -13.49 -0.97
N VAL A 119 -10.98 -12.37 -0.35
CA VAL A 119 -10.52 -11.03 -0.71
C VAL A 119 -9.87 -10.40 0.52
N LYS A 120 -8.70 -9.80 0.36
CA LYS A 120 -8.05 -8.94 1.34
C LYS A 120 -8.10 -7.50 0.86
N LEU A 121 -8.39 -6.56 1.74
CA LEU A 121 -8.46 -5.14 1.46
C LEU A 121 -7.48 -4.41 2.39
N TYR A 122 -6.60 -3.60 1.83
CA TYR A 122 -5.69 -2.74 2.60
C TYR A 122 -6.16 -1.29 2.63
N PHE A 123 -6.27 -0.76 3.83
CA PHE A 123 -6.69 0.60 4.15
C PHE A 123 -5.67 1.26 5.08
N MET A 124 -5.71 2.58 5.13
CA MET A 124 -5.04 3.37 6.16
C MET A 124 -6.11 4.06 7.03
N LEU A 125 -5.79 4.28 8.31
CA LEU A 125 -6.56 5.15 9.19
C LEU A 125 -5.68 6.30 9.70
N GLY A 126 -6.31 7.42 10.04
CA GLY A 126 -5.61 8.63 10.46
C GLY A 126 -5.10 9.45 9.28
N LEU A 127 -5.74 9.30 8.11
CA LEU A 127 -5.46 10.16 6.97
C LEU A 127 -5.86 11.61 7.27
N PRO A 128 -5.20 12.61 6.67
CA PRO A 128 -5.59 14.01 6.85
C PRO A 128 -6.99 14.27 6.30
N THR A 129 -7.77 15.09 7.01
CA THR A 129 -9.19 15.39 6.69
C THR A 129 -10.15 14.20 6.81
N GLU A 130 -9.71 13.06 7.35
CA GLU A 130 -10.55 11.87 7.52
C GLU A 130 -11.67 12.11 8.54
N THR A 131 -12.91 11.95 8.07
CA THR A 131 -14.14 12.07 8.86
C THR A 131 -14.61 10.70 9.35
N GLU A 132 -15.59 10.68 10.26
CA GLU A 132 -16.19 9.43 10.71
C GLU A 132 -16.88 8.66 9.57
N GLU A 133 -17.48 9.37 8.59
CA GLU A 133 -18.08 8.74 7.41
C GLU A 133 -17.03 7.96 6.60
N ASP A 134 -15.82 8.49 6.44
CA ASP A 134 -14.75 7.81 5.71
C ASP A 134 -14.26 6.54 6.42
N VAL A 135 -14.17 6.61 7.74
CA VAL A 135 -13.81 5.48 8.60
C VAL A 135 -14.88 4.39 8.49
N ARG A 136 -16.16 4.76 8.59
CA ARG A 136 -17.29 3.82 8.45
C ARG A 136 -17.41 3.26 7.03
N GLY A 137 -17.03 4.03 6.01
CA GLY A 137 -17.00 3.62 4.61
C GLY A 137 -16.10 2.40 4.33
N ILE A 138 -15.14 2.10 5.20
CA ILE A 138 -14.34 0.85 5.12
C ILE A 138 -15.24 -0.38 5.30
N ALA A 139 -16.16 -0.35 6.27
CA ALA A 139 -17.09 -1.43 6.53
C ALA A 139 -18.12 -1.57 5.40
N GLU A 140 -18.61 -0.45 4.88
CA GLU A 140 -19.59 -0.39 3.80
C GLU A 140 -19.02 -0.95 2.50
N LEU A 141 -17.83 -0.50 2.07
CA LEU A 141 -17.14 -1.03 0.90
C LEU A 141 -16.87 -2.54 1.03
N SER A 142 -16.48 -2.98 2.22
CA SER A 142 -16.28 -4.42 2.50
C SER A 142 -17.57 -5.22 2.38
N ASN A 143 -18.70 -4.65 2.81
CA ASN A 143 -20.02 -5.25 2.67
C ASN A 143 -20.48 -5.29 1.20
N ASP A 144 -20.25 -4.22 0.43
CA ASP A 144 -20.58 -4.17 -1.00
C ASP A 144 -19.83 -5.24 -1.78
N ILE A 145 -18.55 -5.44 -1.50
CA ILE A 145 -17.75 -6.52 -2.09
C ILE A 145 -18.29 -7.90 -1.67
N ALA A 146 -18.71 -8.06 -0.40
CA ALA A 146 -19.29 -9.31 0.06
C ALA A 146 -20.66 -9.60 -0.58
N MET A 147 -21.50 -8.57 -0.78
CA MET A 147 -22.79 -8.69 -1.50
C MET A 147 -22.56 -9.08 -2.95
N LEU A 148 -21.62 -8.41 -3.61
CA LEU A 148 -21.29 -8.65 -5.01
C LEU A 148 -20.97 -10.12 -5.29
N TYR A 149 -20.25 -10.82 -4.40
CA TYR A 149 -20.01 -12.26 -4.55
C TYR A 149 -21.32 -13.07 -4.69
N TYR A 150 -22.32 -12.76 -3.87
CA TYR A 150 -23.60 -13.46 -3.88
C TYR A 150 -24.50 -13.05 -5.06
N ASP A 151 -24.28 -11.89 -5.65
CA ASP A 151 -24.97 -11.44 -6.85
C ASP A 151 -24.32 -12.00 -8.13
N THR A 152 -23.00 -12.14 -8.13
CA THR A 152 -22.20 -12.57 -9.29
C THR A 152 -22.13 -14.09 -9.42
N VAL A 153 -21.95 -14.83 -8.32
CA VAL A 153 -21.69 -16.28 -8.37
C VAL A 153 -22.98 -17.07 -8.08
N PRO A 154 -23.49 -17.88 -9.01
CA PRO A 154 -24.68 -18.71 -8.81
C PRO A 154 -24.52 -19.68 -7.63
N LYS A 155 -25.61 -20.03 -6.94
CA LYS A 155 -25.57 -20.79 -5.69
C LYS A 155 -24.87 -22.15 -5.84
N GLU A 156 -25.07 -22.80 -6.99
CA GLU A 156 -24.52 -24.08 -7.41
C GLU A 156 -23.01 -24.05 -7.69
N GLU A 157 -22.45 -22.87 -7.99
CA GLU A 157 -21.02 -22.67 -8.27
C GLU A 157 -20.24 -22.16 -7.03
N ARG A 158 -20.94 -21.89 -5.91
CA ARG A 158 -20.30 -21.38 -4.69
C ARG A 158 -19.54 -22.47 -3.94
N HIS A 159 -18.21 -22.36 -3.91
CA HIS A 159 -17.35 -23.17 -3.05
C HIS A 159 -17.22 -22.58 -1.62
N GLY A 160 -18.37 -22.39 -0.94
CA GLY A 160 -18.45 -21.82 0.40
C GLY A 160 -18.82 -20.33 0.42
N LYS A 161 -18.72 -19.70 1.61
CA LYS A 161 -19.00 -18.27 1.78
C LYS A 161 -17.80 -17.41 1.35
N VAL A 162 -18.09 -16.19 0.88
CA VAL A 162 -17.04 -15.18 0.68
C VAL A 162 -16.38 -14.81 2.00
N GLN A 163 -15.09 -14.52 1.96
CA GLN A 163 -14.30 -14.02 3.08
C GLN A 163 -13.61 -12.73 2.65
N VAL A 164 -14.08 -11.60 3.15
CA VAL A 164 -13.47 -10.28 2.96
C VAL A 164 -12.68 -9.95 4.23
N THR A 165 -11.37 -9.80 4.11
CA THR A 165 -10.51 -9.37 5.22
C THR A 165 -10.11 -7.92 5.00
N ALA A 166 -10.69 -6.99 5.75
CA ALA A 166 -10.28 -5.59 5.75
C ALA A 166 -9.17 -5.40 6.78
N SER A 167 -8.04 -4.86 6.34
CA SER A 167 -6.88 -4.61 7.18
C SER A 167 -6.49 -3.13 7.13
N THR A 168 -6.38 -2.51 8.30
CA THR A 168 -5.98 -1.10 8.45
C THR A 168 -4.59 -0.97 9.08
N SER A 169 -3.80 -0.05 8.54
CA SER A 169 -2.53 0.41 9.12
C SER A 169 -2.61 1.88 9.53
N PHE A 170 -1.72 2.28 10.42
CA PHE A 170 -1.62 3.67 10.85
C PHE A 170 -0.96 4.52 9.76
N PHE A 171 -1.61 5.60 9.35
CA PHE A 171 -1.03 6.56 8.42
C PHE A 171 0.24 7.22 8.99
N ILE A 172 1.35 7.05 8.27
CA ILE A 172 2.65 7.64 8.60
C ILE A 172 3.07 8.58 7.46
N PRO A 173 3.09 9.90 7.68
CA PRO A 173 3.61 10.88 6.74
C PRO A 173 5.05 10.56 6.33
N LYS A 174 5.32 10.51 5.02
CA LYS A 174 6.64 10.20 4.46
C LYS A 174 7.28 11.43 3.80
N PRO A 175 8.61 11.58 3.89
CA PRO A 175 9.37 12.55 3.10
C PRO A 175 9.06 12.45 1.61
N PHE A 176 9.17 13.58 0.91
CA PHE A 176 8.97 13.67 -0.54
C PHE A 176 7.57 13.27 -1.02
N THR A 177 6.58 13.33 -0.13
CA THR A 177 5.16 13.16 -0.48
C THR A 177 4.40 14.46 -0.21
N PRO A 178 3.25 14.70 -0.87
CA PRO A 178 2.38 15.83 -0.52
C PRO A 178 1.99 15.83 0.96
N PHE A 179 1.97 14.67 1.60
CA PHE A 179 1.57 14.53 2.99
C PHE A 179 2.69 14.77 4.01
N GLN A 180 3.89 15.17 3.61
CA GLN A 180 4.99 15.41 4.55
C GLN A 180 4.70 16.54 5.58
N TRP A 181 3.72 17.41 5.31
CA TRP A 181 3.21 18.44 6.24
C TRP A 181 2.14 17.93 7.21
N ALA A 182 1.57 16.76 6.95
CA ALA A 182 0.52 16.21 7.80
C ALA A 182 1.06 15.86 9.19
N LYS A 183 0.27 16.13 10.22
CA LYS A 183 0.48 15.51 11.53
C LYS A 183 0.11 14.02 11.45
N MET A 184 0.74 13.21 12.28
CA MET A 184 0.15 11.94 12.66
C MET A 184 -0.95 12.19 13.69
N TYR A 185 -1.91 11.27 13.74
CA TYR A 185 -2.80 11.17 14.88
C TYR A 185 -2.06 10.56 16.08
N THR A 186 -2.64 10.65 17.27
CA THR A 186 -2.14 9.89 18.42
C THR A 186 -2.53 8.41 18.28
N LEU A 187 -1.85 7.53 19.03
CA LEU A 187 -2.24 6.11 19.10
C LEU A 187 -3.69 5.95 19.62
N GLU A 188 -4.09 6.78 20.58
CA GLU A 188 -5.46 6.80 21.11
C GLU A 188 -6.49 7.15 20.04
N ASP A 189 -6.21 8.17 19.21
CA ASP A 189 -7.10 8.56 18.11
C ASP A 189 -7.23 7.45 17.07
N PHE A 190 -6.12 6.78 16.72
CA PHE A 190 -6.12 5.65 15.81
C PHE A 190 -6.98 4.50 16.35
N ASN A 191 -6.84 4.16 17.64
CA ASN A 191 -7.61 3.11 18.29
C ASN A 191 -9.11 3.43 18.31
N LYS A 192 -9.49 4.67 18.59
CA LYS A 192 -10.88 5.12 18.49
C LYS A 192 -11.44 4.91 17.09
N LYS A 193 -10.70 5.31 16.05
CA LYS A 193 -11.09 5.09 14.64
C LYS A 193 -11.20 3.60 14.30
N ALA A 194 -10.27 2.77 14.76
CA ALA A 194 -10.32 1.33 14.52
C ALA A 194 -11.55 0.68 15.18
N GLU A 195 -11.88 1.07 16.42
CA GLU A 195 -13.11 0.60 17.09
C GLU A 195 -14.38 1.11 16.38
N THR A 196 -14.36 2.30 15.79
CA THR A 196 -15.44 2.77 14.90
C THR A 196 -15.61 1.86 13.68
N VAL A 197 -14.53 1.48 12.98
CA VAL A 197 -14.61 0.54 11.84
C VAL A 197 -15.19 -0.80 12.28
N LYS A 198 -14.68 -1.34 13.39
CA LYS A 198 -15.13 -2.62 13.95
C LYS A 198 -16.61 -2.60 14.28
N SER A 199 -17.09 -1.52 14.91
CA SER A 199 -18.51 -1.32 15.21
C SER A 199 -19.34 -1.23 13.93
N ALA A 200 -18.89 -0.45 12.95
CA ALA A 200 -19.55 -0.34 11.65
C ALA A 200 -19.61 -1.68 10.90
N VAL A 201 -18.60 -2.55 11.01
CA VAL A 201 -18.63 -3.91 10.46
C VAL A 201 -19.72 -4.77 11.11
N LEU A 202 -19.95 -4.63 12.42
CA LEU A 202 -20.99 -5.39 13.14
C LEU A 202 -22.42 -4.96 12.76
N GLU A 203 -22.57 -3.75 12.21
CA GLU A 203 -23.82 -3.20 11.70
C GLU A 203 -24.14 -3.70 10.27
N GLN A 204 -23.15 -4.19 9.52
CA GLN A 204 -23.35 -4.65 8.15
C GLN A 204 -24.14 -5.97 8.04
N LEU A 205 -24.89 -6.11 6.94
CA LEU A 205 -25.65 -7.32 6.61
C LEU A 205 -24.73 -8.55 6.49
N ASN A 206 -23.59 -8.40 5.80
CA ASN A 206 -22.66 -9.49 5.54
C ASN A 206 -21.53 -9.60 6.57
N LYS A 207 -21.71 -9.10 7.80
CA LYS A 207 -20.69 -9.11 8.85
C LYS A 207 -20.02 -10.47 9.11
N LYS A 208 -20.72 -11.59 8.90
CA LYS A 208 -20.15 -12.95 9.04
C LYS A 208 -19.15 -13.33 7.94
N SER A 209 -19.12 -12.58 6.86
CA SER A 209 -18.19 -12.70 5.73
C SER A 209 -17.03 -11.70 5.84
N ILE A 210 -17.12 -10.72 6.74
CA ILE A 210 -16.14 -9.65 6.90
C ILE A 210 -15.31 -9.92 8.15
N ARG A 211 -13.98 -9.98 7.98
CA ARG A 211 -13.01 -9.99 9.07
C ARG A 211 -12.29 -8.65 9.06
N TYR A 212 -12.36 -7.91 10.14
CA TYR A 212 -11.57 -6.70 10.32
C TYR A 212 -10.33 -6.99 11.17
N ILE A 213 -9.19 -6.50 10.74
CA ILE A 213 -7.89 -6.58 11.41
C ILE A 213 -7.30 -5.18 11.39
N TRP A 214 -6.78 -4.68 12.50
CA TRP A 214 -5.95 -3.48 12.48
C TRP A 214 -4.62 -3.81 13.11
N HIS A 215 -3.58 -3.18 12.60
CA HIS A 215 -2.23 -3.32 13.13
C HIS A 215 -1.93 -2.09 13.97
N GLU A 216 -2.03 -2.25 15.28
CA GLU A 216 -1.57 -1.30 16.28
C GLU A 216 -0.15 -1.68 16.69
N SER A 217 0.78 -0.72 16.66
CA SER A 217 2.09 -0.93 17.26
C SER A 217 2.74 0.39 17.65
N ASP A 218 3.40 0.38 18.80
CA ASP A 218 4.34 1.45 19.18
C ASP A 218 5.45 1.61 18.13
N ILE A 219 5.75 0.53 17.39
CA ILE A 219 6.64 0.54 16.22
C ILE A 219 6.15 1.53 15.15
N SER A 220 4.84 1.68 14.94
CA SER A 220 4.31 2.66 13.98
C SER A 220 4.60 4.10 14.40
N VAL A 221 4.59 4.37 15.71
CA VAL A 221 4.97 5.69 16.26
C VAL A 221 6.47 5.91 16.05
N LEU A 222 7.30 4.92 16.35
CA LEU A 222 8.75 4.97 16.07
C LEU A 222 9.04 5.18 14.57
N GLU A 223 8.35 4.46 13.70
CA GLU A 223 8.44 4.65 12.25
C GLU A 223 8.05 6.08 11.87
N GLY A 224 7.03 6.66 12.51
CA GLY A 224 6.65 8.05 12.36
C GLY A 224 7.72 9.06 12.77
N VAL A 225 8.46 8.76 13.84
CA VAL A 225 9.60 9.55 14.31
C VAL A 225 10.75 9.46 13.30
N PHE A 226 11.18 8.25 12.95
CA PHE A 226 12.34 8.04 12.07
C PHE A 226 12.08 8.42 10.61
N ALA A 227 10.86 8.24 10.11
CA ALA A 227 10.48 8.70 8.77
C ALA A 227 10.67 10.21 8.62
N ARG A 228 10.52 10.98 9.70
CA ARG A 228 10.66 12.45 9.69
C ARG A 228 11.85 12.93 10.53
N GLY A 229 12.78 12.03 10.79
CA GLY A 229 13.91 12.25 11.67
C GLY A 229 14.92 13.25 11.12
N ASP A 230 15.67 13.85 12.04
CA ASP A 230 16.87 14.62 11.73
C ASP A 230 18.07 14.10 12.55
N ARG A 231 19.20 14.81 12.44
CA ARG A 231 20.45 14.46 13.12
C ARG A 231 20.31 14.25 14.64
N ARG A 232 19.31 14.83 15.31
CA ARG A 232 19.09 14.64 16.76
C ARG A 232 18.76 13.19 17.10
N LEU A 233 18.17 12.45 16.16
CA LEU A 233 17.82 11.04 16.37
C LEU A 233 19.03 10.10 16.36
N SER A 234 20.22 10.55 15.92
CA SER A 234 21.42 9.69 15.95
C SER A 234 21.76 9.23 17.37
N ASN A 235 21.64 10.14 18.34
CA ASN A 235 21.94 9.85 19.74
C ASN A 235 20.90 8.89 20.34
N VAL A 236 19.64 9.02 19.92
CA VAL A 236 18.56 8.11 20.35
C VAL A 236 18.82 6.70 19.84
N ILE A 237 19.17 6.56 18.55
CA ILE A 237 19.52 5.26 17.96
C ILE A 237 20.72 4.64 18.68
N GLU A 238 21.76 5.43 18.97
CA GLU A 238 22.93 4.95 19.69
C GLU A 238 22.59 4.50 21.12
N SER A 239 21.78 5.27 21.86
CA SER A 239 21.33 4.90 23.21
C SER A 239 20.49 3.62 23.19
N ALA A 240 19.52 3.51 22.28
CA ALA A 240 18.69 2.33 22.13
C ALA A 240 19.52 1.08 21.78
N TYR A 241 20.48 1.21 20.85
CA TYR A 241 21.41 0.14 20.51
C TYR A 241 22.23 -0.32 21.73
N LYS A 242 22.76 0.60 22.54
CA LYS A 242 23.50 0.27 23.77
C LYS A 242 22.63 -0.44 24.82
N LYS A 243 21.31 -0.23 24.79
CA LYS A 243 20.32 -0.94 25.62
C LYS A 243 19.87 -2.28 25.03
N GLY A 244 20.42 -2.66 23.87
CA GLY A 244 20.16 -3.93 23.21
C GLY A 244 18.93 -3.94 22.32
N CYS A 245 18.44 -2.77 21.87
CA CYS A 245 17.42 -2.70 20.81
C CYS A 245 18.05 -3.15 19.48
N ILE A 246 17.93 -4.45 19.20
CA ILE A 246 18.42 -5.12 18.00
C ILE A 246 17.32 -6.06 17.55
N PHE A 247 17.04 -6.12 16.24
CA PHE A 247 15.96 -6.94 15.68
C PHE A 247 14.55 -6.50 16.08
N ASP A 248 14.33 -5.20 16.29
CA ASP A 248 13.02 -4.60 16.63
C ASP A 248 11.91 -4.83 15.57
N ALA A 249 12.27 -5.28 14.37
CA ALA A 249 11.30 -5.69 13.36
C ALA A 249 10.53 -6.96 13.74
N TRP A 250 11.06 -7.76 14.66
CA TRP A 250 10.43 -8.96 15.19
C TRP A 250 9.84 -8.65 16.57
N SER A 251 8.53 -8.82 16.71
CA SER A 251 7.78 -8.41 17.89
C SER A 251 8.30 -9.01 19.20
N GLU A 252 8.90 -10.21 19.18
CA GLU A 252 9.47 -10.85 20.36
C GLU A 252 10.77 -10.20 20.87
N PHE A 253 11.45 -9.40 20.05
CA PHE A 253 12.66 -8.67 20.42
C PHE A 253 12.41 -7.18 20.68
N TYR A 254 11.24 -6.67 20.24
CA TYR A 254 10.89 -5.28 20.40
C TYR A 254 10.58 -4.94 21.86
N ASP A 255 11.30 -3.95 22.40
CA ASP A 255 11.08 -3.41 23.74
C ASP A 255 10.84 -1.90 23.68
N HIS A 256 9.56 -1.52 23.76
CA HIS A 256 9.15 -0.11 23.70
C HIS A 256 9.73 0.73 24.84
N SER A 257 9.90 0.15 26.03
CA SER A 257 10.35 0.90 27.21
C SER A 257 11.77 1.43 27.04
N LYS A 258 12.66 0.65 26.44
CA LYS A 258 14.03 1.05 26.11
C LYS A 258 14.10 2.20 25.12
N TRP A 259 13.17 2.22 24.16
CA TRP A 259 13.05 3.33 23.22
C TRP A 259 12.63 4.61 23.94
N LEU A 260 11.57 4.56 24.76
CA LEU A 260 11.12 5.72 25.54
C LEU A 260 12.22 6.28 26.46
N GLU A 261 12.95 5.41 27.15
CA GLU A 261 14.10 5.80 27.98
C GLU A 261 15.20 6.47 27.14
N SER A 262 15.47 5.95 25.94
CA SER A 262 16.47 6.54 25.03
C SER A 262 16.06 7.91 24.50
N PHE A 263 14.77 8.13 24.25
CA PHE A 263 14.24 9.45 23.89
C PHE A 263 14.38 10.44 25.04
N ASP A 264 14.02 10.04 26.27
CA ASP A 264 14.09 10.87 27.47
C ASP A 264 15.54 11.28 27.80
N GLU A 265 16.47 10.32 27.83
CA GLU A 265 17.91 10.59 28.06
C GLU A 265 18.52 11.56 27.04
N CYS A 266 18.07 11.49 25.79
CA CYS A 266 18.55 12.36 24.72
C CYS A 266 17.82 13.72 24.69
N GLY A 267 16.81 13.94 25.53
CA GLY A 267 15.97 15.12 25.52
C GLY A 267 15.22 15.31 24.20
N VAL A 268 14.82 14.19 23.56
CA VAL A 268 14.14 14.21 22.26
C VAL A 268 12.66 13.90 22.47
N ASP A 269 11.82 14.89 22.19
CA ASP A 269 10.37 14.74 22.19
C ASP A 269 9.88 13.98 20.94
N ILE A 270 9.13 12.90 21.15
CA ILE A 270 8.50 12.09 20.09
C ILE A 270 7.43 12.92 19.37
N ASP A 271 6.65 13.71 20.10
CA ASP A 271 5.51 14.46 19.59
C ASP A 271 5.93 15.58 18.63
N PHE A 272 7.15 16.10 18.80
CA PHE A 272 7.79 17.00 17.85
C PHE A 272 7.83 16.43 16.43
N TYR A 273 8.09 15.12 16.29
CA TYR A 273 8.17 14.44 15.00
C TYR A 273 6.82 13.91 14.54
N THR A 274 5.96 13.46 15.45
CA THR A 274 4.71 12.75 15.12
C THR A 274 3.52 13.69 14.94
N VAL A 275 3.02 14.28 16.03
CA VAL A 275 1.72 14.97 16.12
C VAL A 275 1.81 16.49 15.87
N ARG A 276 3.01 17.07 15.93
CA ARG A 276 3.22 18.50 15.66
C ARG A 276 2.73 18.90 14.26
N GLN A 277 1.89 19.91 14.21
CA GLN A 277 1.48 20.55 12.97
C GLN A 277 2.67 21.34 12.38
N ARG A 278 2.85 21.26 11.07
CA ARG A 278 3.95 21.90 10.34
C ARG A 278 3.41 23.03 9.47
N SER A 279 4.17 24.12 9.39
CA SER A 279 3.82 25.26 8.55
C SER A 279 4.20 25.02 7.09
N ASP A 280 3.63 25.80 6.19
CA ASP A 280 3.91 25.69 4.75
C ASP A 280 5.39 26.00 4.42
N ASP A 281 6.03 26.85 5.24
CA ASP A 281 7.44 27.25 5.15
C ASP A 281 8.40 26.40 6.00
N GLU A 282 7.91 25.30 6.62
CA GLU A 282 8.74 24.38 7.43
C GLU A 282 9.99 23.95 6.66
N ALA A 283 11.17 24.11 7.25
CA ALA A 283 12.40 23.56 6.73
C ALA A 283 12.52 22.08 7.12
N PHE A 284 12.52 21.18 6.13
CA PHE A 284 12.62 19.75 6.38
C PHE A 284 14.09 19.30 6.39
N PRO A 285 14.44 18.31 7.22
CA PRO A 285 15.81 17.82 7.29
C PRO A 285 16.27 17.13 6.00
N TRP A 286 15.37 16.77 5.09
CA TRP A 286 15.68 16.20 3.78
C TRP A 286 15.58 17.20 2.62
N ASP A 287 15.35 18.50 2.87
CA ASP A 287 15.22 19.51 1.82
C ASP A 287 16.48 19.67 0.95
N PHE A 288 17.64 19.20 1.43
CA PHE A 288 18.88 19.21 0.67
C PHE A 288 19.00 18.08 -0.34
N ILE A 289 18.07 17.12 -0.34
CA ILE A 289 18.06 15.96 -1.24
C ILE A 289 17.13 16.24 -2.42
N ASP A 290 17.67 16.16 -3.63
CA ASP A 290 16.88 16.26 -4.86
C ASP A 290 16.35 14.88 -5.27
N CYS A 291 15.04 14.66 -5.11
CA CYS A 291 14.34 13.47 -5.60
C CYS A 291 13.71 13.65 -7.00
N GLY A 292 13.96 14.80 -7.64
CA GLY A 292 13.40 15.22 -8.92
C GLY A 292 11.98 15.76 -8.86
N VAL A 293 11.36 15.83 -7.67
CA VAL A 293 10.06 16.49 -7.46
C VAL A 293 10.26 17.71 -6.57
N SER A 294 9.78 18.88 -7.04
CA SER A 294 9.97 20.13 -6.30
C SER A 294 9.10 20.20 -5.05
N LYS A 295 9.64 20.76 -3.97
CA LYS A 295 8.88 21.02 -2.73
C LYS A 295 7.66 21.90 -2.96
N ALA A 296 7.76 22.89 -3.85
CA ALA A 296 6.65 23.76 -4.23
C ALA A 296 5.50 22.97 -4.87
N PHE A 297 5.82 21.98 -5.72
CA PHE A 297 4.81 21.08 -6.27
C PHE A 297 4.15 20.24 -5.17
N LEU A 298 4.95 19.61 -4.28
CA LEU A 298 4.39 18.82 -3.17
C LEU A 298 3.48 19.65 -2.26
N LEU A 299 3.84 20.90 -1.99
CA LEU A 299 3.00 21.82 -1.22
C LEU A 299 1.70 22.16 -1.96
N SER A 300 1.75 22.38 -3.28
CA SER A 300 0.54 22.57 -4.08
C SER A 300 -0.37 21.35 -4.03
N GLU A 301 0.18 20.14 -4.12
CA GLU A 301 -0.59 18.90 -4.01
C GLU A 301 -1.16 18.69 -2.60
N TRP A 302 -0.45 19.11 -1.55
CA TRP A 302 -0.96 19.12 -0.19
C TRP A 302 -2.21 20.00 -0.05
N LYS A 303 -2.19 21.20 -0.63
CA LYS A 303 -3.34 22.12 -0.61
C LYS A 303 -4.52 21.55 -1.39
N LYS A 304 -4.27 20.95 -2.55
CA LYS A 304 -5.30 20.25 -3.32
C LYS A 304 -5.92 19.12 -2.51
N ALA A 305 -5.11 18.30 -1.84
CA ALA A 305 -5.59 17.21 -0.98
C ALA A 305 -6.51 17.74 0.12
N ILE A 306 -6.15 18.83 0.81
CA ILE A 306 -7.00 19.48 1.82
C ILE A 306 -8.33 19.96 1.23
N ASN A 307 -8.32 20.42 -0.02
CA ASN A 307 -9.50 20.91 -0.74
C ASN A 307 -10.26 19.81 -1.51
N GLU A 308 -9.86 18.55 -1.38
CA GLU A 308 -10.43 17.41 -2.11
C GLU A 308 -10.30 17.51 -3.64
N GLU A 309 -9.33 18.29 -4.12
CA GLU A 309 -9.04 18.49 -5.54
C GLU A 309 -8.13 17.36 -6.07
N ILE A 310 -8.58 16.70 -7.14
CA ILE A 310 -7.83 15.60 -7.76
C ILE A 310 -6.80 16.16 -8.75
N THR A 311 -5.61 15.56 -8.76
CA THR A 311 -4.60 15.81 -9.79
C THR A 311 -4.70 14.76 -10.89
N LEU A 312 -4.83 15.23 -12.13
CA LEU A 312 -5.01 14.38 -13.31
C LEU A 312 -3.79 13.50 -13.60
N ASN A 313 -4.01 12.42 -14.35
CA ASN A 313 -2.95 11.52 -14.75
C ASN A 313 -1.93 12.22 -15.65
N CYS A 314 -0.64 11.99 -15.39
CA CYS A 314 0.45 12.51 -16.21
C CYS A 314 0.40 12.04 -17.67
N ARG A 315 -0.41 11.03 -18.04
CA ARG A 315 -0.65 10.64 -19.44
C ARG A 315 -1.42 11.71 -20.20
N ASP A 316 -2.41 12.30 -19.54
CA ASP A 316 -3.33 13.26 -20.14
C ASP A 316 -2.70 14.65 -20.20
N LYS A 317 -2.06 15.06 -19.09
CA LYS A 317 -1.41 16.37 -18.99
C LYS A 317 -0.26 16.33 -18.00
N CYS A 318 0.87 16.96 -18.36
CA CYS A 318 1.98 17.15 -17.43
C CYS A 318 1.56 18.04 -16.24
N ASN A 319 1.83 17.58 -15.02
CA ASN A 319 1.51 18.30 -13.78
C ASN A 319 2.64 19.23 -13.29
N GLY A 320 3.79 19.26 -13.99
CA GLY A 320 4.88 20.18 -13.66
C GLY A 320 5.64 19.85 -12.37
N CYS A 321 5.72 18.57 -11.98
CA CYS A 321 6.34 18.18 -10.71
C CYS A 321 7.86 18.37 -10.64
N GLY A 322 8.55 18.41 -11.79
CA GLY A 322 10.01 18.51 -11.91
C GLY A 322 10.68 17.25 -12.48
N ALA A 323 10.01 16.09 -12.41
CA ALA A 323 10.61 14.79 -12.75
C ALA A 323 11.02 14.63 -14.23
N ALA A 324 10.61 15.58 -15.08
CA ALA A 324 11.04 15.64 -16.47
C ALA A 324 12.57 15.85 -16.61
N SER A 325 13.26 16.29 -15.55
CA SER A 325 14.72 16.37 -15.46
C SER A 325 15.41 15.02 -15.73
N PHE A 326 14.78 13.90 -15.35
CA PHE A 326 15.31 12.56 -15.56
C PHE A 326 15.24 12.08 -17.02
N LYS A 327 14.51 12.81 -17.88
CA LYS A 327 14.36 12.49 -19.32
C LYS A 327 14.05 11.02 -19.52
N CYS A 328 13.04 10.48 -18.83
CA CYS A 328 12.63 9.08 -18.97
C CYS A 328 11.12 8.91 -18.77
N GLY A 329 10.62 7.72 -19.08
CA GLY A 329 9.21 7.37 -18.95
C GLY A 329 8.27 8.32 -19.68
N ILE A 330 7.09 8.55 -19.09
CA ILE A 330 6.05 9.41 -19.67
C ILE A 330 6.44 10.89 -19.73
N CYS A 331 7.45 11.32 -18.99
CA CYS A 331 7.91 12.70 -19.06
C CYS A 331 8.56 13.03 -20.42
N LYS A 332 9.14 12.03 -21.11
CA LYS A 332 9.69 12.22 -22.46
C LYS A 332 8.59 12.55 -23.49
N THR A 333 7.42 11.92 -23.38
CA THR A 333 6.36 12.08 -24.38
C THR A 333 5.77 13.49 -24.38
N HIS A 334 5.84 14.19 -23.24
CA HIS A 334 5.43 15.59 -23.13
C HIS A 334 6.51 16.58 -23.59
N GLN A 335 7.80 16.27 -23.36
CA GLN A 335 8.92 17.11 -23.82
C GLN A 335 9.05 17.19 -25.36
N GLN A 336 8.47 16.23 -26.09
CA GLN A 336 8.48 16.24 -27.56
C GLN A 336 7.32 17.06 -28.17
N LYS A 337 6.36 17.50 -27.35
CA LYS A 337 5.15 18.21 -27.79
C LYS A 337 5.16 19.72 -27.50
N GLY A 338 6.17 20.22 -26.77
CA GLY A 338 6.36 21.64 -26.48
C GLY A 338 7.66 22.14 -27.11
#